data_AF-A0A7M3X430-F1
#
_entry.id   AF-A0A7M3X430-F1
#
_cell.length_a   1.000
_cell.length_b   1.000
_cell.length_c   1.000
_cell.angle_alpha   90.00
_cell.angle_beta   90.00
_cell.angle_gamma   90.00
#
_symmetry.space_group_name_H-M   'P 1'
#
loop_
_entity.id
_entity.type
_entity.pdbx_description
1 polymer ?
#
loop_
_entity_poly.entity_id
_entity_poly.type
_entity_poly.pdbx_seq_one_letter_code
_entity_poly.pdbx_strand_id
1 'polypeptide(L)'
;CSLYVAARLIELWSRHEPASEGGPTFSSELDRLAPPLPTTGEVKVPCPEEKKLEVVAAITEAFDDMESSTVDGVRVRFHNEDDEYVGWYLARKSNTEPVLVMRMEATDEKELQAMRTVVENRV
;
A
#
# COMPACT_ATOMS: atom_id res chain seq x y z
N CYS A 1 -20.04 -0.61 -12.67
CA CYS A 1 -19.14 0.54 -12.38
C CYS A 1 -17.91 0.58 -13.28
N SER A 2 -17.26 -0.54 -13.61
CA SER A 2 -16.06 -0.58 -14.47
C SER A 2 -16.23 0.07 -15.84
N LEU A 3 -17.36 -0.16 -16.53
CA LEU A 3 -17.64 0.45 -17.83
C LEU A 3 -17.67 1.98 -17.79
N TYR A 4 -18.26 2.57 -16.76
CA TYR A 4 -18.30 4.03 -16.59
C TYR A 4 -16.90 4.59 -16.29
N VAL A 5 -16.12 3.93 -15.42
CA VAL A 5 -14.74 4.34 -15.12
C VAL A 5 -13.87 4.27 -16.37
N ALA A 6 -14.01 3.21 -17.17
CA ALA A 6 -13.31 3.07 -18.45
C ALA A 6 -13.71 4.20 -19.42
N ALA A 7 -15.00 4.50 -19.55
CA ALA A 7 -15.48 5.61 -20.38
C ALA A 7 -14.91 6.96 -19.93
N ARG A 8 -14.86 7.23 -18.61
CA ARG A 8 -14.27 8.46 -18.05
C ARG A 8 -12.77 8.54 -18.26
N LEU A 9 -12.06 7.43 -18.15
CA LEU A 9 -10.62 7.35 -18.45
C LEU A 9 -10.36 7.68 -19.92
N ILE A 10 -11.12 7.07 -20.83
CA ILE A 10 -11.02 7.33 -22.29
C ILE A 10 -11.36 8.78 -22.59
N GLU A 11 -12.44 9.33 -22.00
CA GLU A 11 -12.85 10.73 -22.17
C GLU A 11 -11.78 11.72 -21.69
N LEU A 12 -11.11 11.42 -20.57
CA LEU A 12 -10.04 12.28 -20.04
C LEU A 12 -8.79 12.16 -20.89
N TRP A 13 -8.45 10.94 -21.33
CA TRP A 13 -7.30 10.69 -22.18
C TRP A 13 -7.44 11.32 -23.57
N SER A 14 -8.64 11.26 -24.18
CA SER A 14 -8.89 11.80 -25.53
C SER A 14 -8.76 13.32 -25.65
N ARG A 15 -8.58 14.03 -24.53
CA ARG A 15 -8.31 15.48 -24.50
C ARG A 15 -6.82 15.83 -24.64
N HIS A 16 -5.93 14.84 -24.61
CA HIS A 16 -4.50 15.04 -24.84
C HIS A 16 -4.22 15.04 -26.35
N GLU A 17 -3.22 15.82 -26.77
CA GLU A 17 -2.69 15.70 -28.13
C GLU A 17 -2.18 14.27 -28.36
N PRO A 18 -2.38 13.69 -29.56
CA PRO A 18 -1.82 12.39 -29.88
C PRO A 18 -0.29 12.38 -29.68
N ALA A 19 0.26 11.25 -29.24
CA ALA A 19 1.72 11.11 -29.11
C ALA A 19 2.46 11.31 -30.45
N SER A 20 1.80 11.03 -31.58
CA SER A 20 2.34 11.31 -32.92
C SER A 20 2.45 12.79 -33.26
N GLU A 21 1.76 13.66 -32.51
CA GLU A 21 1.72 15.12 -32.71
C GLU A 21 2.48 15.88 -31.61
N GLY A 22 3.21 15.17 -30.75
CA GLY A 22 4.01 15.75 -29.67
C GLY A 22 3.37 15.70 -28.28
N GLY A 23 2.18 15.09 -28.15
CA GLY A 23 1.57 14.84 -26.85
C GLY A 23 2.25 13.72 -26.04
N PRO A 24 1.93 13.59 -24.73
CA PRO A 24 2.49 12.55 -23.89
C PRO A 24 1.95 11.16 -24.26
N THR A 25 2.70 10.10 -23.93
CA THR A 25 2.15 8.75 -23.98
C THR A 25 1.33 8.48 -22.73
N PHE A 26 0.38 7.54 -22.83
CA PHE A 26 -0.43 7.14 -21.67
C PHE A 26 0.45 6.63 -20.53
N SER A 27 1.50 5.87 -20.85
CA SER A 27 2.45 5.37 -19.87
C SER A 27 3.21 6.49 -19.18
N SER A 28 3.73 7.48 -19.91
CA SER A 28 4.50 8.57 -19.30
C SER A 28 3.65 9.43 -18.36
N GLU A 29 2.37 9.64 -18.72
CA GLU A 29 1.47 10.40 -17.86
C GLU A 29 1.04 9.61 -16.62
N LEU A 30 0.88 8.28 -16.76
CA LEU A 30 0.64 7.40 -15.62
C LEU A 30 1.84 7.40 -14.65
N ASP A 31 3.06 7.27 -15.18
CA ASP A 31 4.29 7.29 -14.37
C ASP A 31 4.49 8.64 -13.67
N ARG A 32 4.07 9.75 -14.31
CA ARG A 32 4.12 11.10 -13.71
C ARG A 32 3.11 11.26 -12.58
N LEU A 33 1.89 10.73 -12.73
CA LEU A 33 0.81 10.86 -11.75
C LEU A 33 0.95 9.90 -10.58
N ALA A 34 1.43 8.68 -10.85
CA ALA A 34 1.56 7.61 -9.88
C ALA A 34 2.90 6.90 -10.12
N PRO A 35 4.02 7.53 -9.73
CA PRO A 35 5.33 6.91 -9.89
C PRO A 35 5.38 5.59 -9.14
N PRO A 36 6.03 4.55 -9.70
CA PRO A 36 6.14 3.26 -9.04
C PRO A 36 6.95 3.42 -7.76
N LEU A 37 6.32 3.09 -6.63
CA LEU A 37 6.96 3.06 -5.33
C LEU A 37 7.44 1.65 -4.99
N PRO A 38 8.60 1.50 -4.34
CA PRO A 38 9.02 0.23 -3.76
C PRO A 38 7.94 -0.35 -2.84
N THR A 39 7.55 -1.59 -3.10
CA THR A 39 6.51 -2.28 -2.34
C THR A 39 6.78 -3.77 -2.25
N THR A 40 6.34 -4.40 -1.16
CA THR A 40 6.32 -5.86 -1.04
C THR A 40 5.24 -6.52 -1.90
N GLY A 41 4.33 -5.73 -2.48
CA GLY A 41 3.08 -6.23 -3.03
C GLY A 41 2.16 -6.77 -1.93
N GLU A 42 1.09 -7.45 -2.35
CA GLU A 42 0.18 -8.15 -1.43
C GLU A 42 0.79 -9.49 -0.99
N VAL A 43 1.11 -9.60 0.30
CA VAL A 43 1.61 -10.83 0.91
C VAL A 43 0.47 -11.51 1.68
N LYS A 44 0.23 -12.78 1.38
CA LYS A 44 -0.77 -13.60 2.07
C LYS A 44 -0.07 -14.51 3.07
N VAL A 45 -0.30 -14.29 4.36
CA VAL A 45 0.25 -15.09 5.45
C VAL A 45 -0.84 -16.05 5.96
N PRO A 46 -0.65 -17.38 5.89
CA PRO A 46 -1.61 -18.34 6.42
C PRO A 46 -1.95 -18.07 7.89
N CYS A 47 -3.24 -17.95 8.20
CA CYS A 47 -3.71 -17.69 9.55
C CYS A 47 -5.10 -18.33 9.74
N PRO A 48 -5.23 -19.33 10.64
CA PRO A 48 -6.52 -19.95 10.94
C PRO A 48 -7.57 -18.91 11.34
N GLU A 49 -8.82 -19.11 10.91
CA GLU A 49 -9.92 -18.16 11.12
C GLU A 49 -10.06 -17.78 12.59
N GLU A 50 -9.95 -18.76 13.49
CA GLU A 50 -10.13 -18.56 14.93
C GLU A 50 -9.05 -17.66 15.54
N LYS A 51 -7.87 -17.59 14.91
CA LYS A 51 -6.70 -16.84 15.40
C LYS A 51 -6.56 -15.45 14.77
N LYS A 52 -7.23 -15.17 13.65
CA LYS A 52 -7.03 -13.90 12.92
C LYS A 52 -7.26 -12.66 13.77
N LEU A 53 -8.30 -12.67 14.60
CA LEU A 53 -8.62 -11.52 15.45
C LEU A 53 -7.56 -11.31 16.53
N GLU A 54 -7.12 -12.39 17.16
CA GLU A 54 -6.04 -12.36 18.17
C GLU A 54 -4.72 -11.87 17.55
N VAL A 55 -4.34 -12.40 16.39
CA VAL A 55 -3.09 -12.03 15.72
C VAL A 55 -3.14 -10.56 15.27
N VAL A 56 -4.24 -10.09 14.68
CA VAL A 56 -4.37 -8.66 14.30
C VAL A 56 -4.32 -7.77 15.53
N ALA A 57 -4.92 -8.17 16.67
CA ALA A 57 -4.84 -7.42 17.92
C ALA A 57 -3.40 -7.35 18.45
N ALA A 58 -2.67 -8.46 18.43
CA ALA A 58 -1.27 -8.50 18.84
C ALA A 58 -0.38 -7.62 17.94
N ILE A 59 -0.59 -7.63 16.62
CA ILE A 59 0.13 -6.73 15.71
C ILE A 59 -0.27 -5.27 16.00
N THR A 60 -1.53 -4.99 16.28
CA THR A 60 -1.98 -3.62 16.61
C THR A 60 -1.29 -3.11 17.88
N GLU A 61 -1.20 -3.94 18.92
CA GLU A 61 -0.49 -3.62 20.16
C GLU A 61 1.02 -3.44 19.93
N ALA A 62 1.63 -4.24 19.05
CA ALA A 62 3.04 -4.11 18.70
C ALA A 62 3.41 -2.79 18.00
N PHE A 63 2.43 -1.98 17.60
CA PHE A 63 2.62 -0.67 16.97
C PHE A 63 1.82 0.44 17.67
N ASP A 64 1.50 0.27 18.96
CA ASP A 64 0.74 1.25 19.74
C ASP A 64 1.48 2.59 19.95
N ASP A 65 2.81 2.55 19.84
CA ASP A 65 3.74 3.67 19.93
C ASP A 65 3.85 4.48 18.62
N MET A 66 3.17 4.06 17.55
CA MET A 66 3.25 4.67 16.22
C MET A 66 1.89 5.19 15.74
N GLU A 67 1.91 6.21 14.86
CA GLU A 67 0.67 6.68 14.21
C GLU A 67 0.09 5.56 13.34
N SER A 68 -1.11 5.08 13.70
CA SER A 68 -1.77 4.01 12.98
C SER A 68 -3.29 4.19 12.87
N SER A 69 -3.88 3.56 11.85
CA SER A 69 -5.33 3.46 11.67
C SER A 69 -5.77 2.01 11.85
N THR A 70 -6.80 1.81 12.69
CA THR A 70 -7.31 0.48 13.07
C THR A 70 -8.65 0.11 12.42
N VAL A 71 -9.06 0.86 11.37
CA VAL A 71 -10.38 0.72 10.73
C VAL A 71 -10.57 -0.64 10.05
N ASP A 72 -9.52 -1.17 9.42
CA ASP A 72 -9.55 -2.45 8.69
C ASP A 72 -8.21 -3.17 8.84
N GLY A 73 -8.01 -3.78 10.00
CA GLY A 73 -6.68 -4.22 10.44
C GLY A 73 -5.89 -3.04 11.02
N VAL A 74 -4.56 -3.13 11.00
CA VAL A 74 -3.67 -2.05 11.43
C VAL A 74 -2.89 -1.51 10.24
N ARG A 75 -3.02 -0.19 10.00
CA ARG A 75 -2.23 0.54 9.01
C ARG A 75 -1.32 1.53 9.72
N VAL A 76 -0.04 1.21 9.80
CA VAL A 76 0.99 2.01 10.48
C VAL A 76 1.64 2.96 9.48
N ARG A 77 1.87 4.21 9.88
CA ARG A 77 2.60 5.21 9.11
C ARG A 77 4.03 5.30 9.64
N PHE A 78 4.98 5.30 8.72
CA PHE A 78 6.40 5.42 9.04
C PHE A 78 6.89 6.81 8.67
N HIS A 79 7.69 7.38 9.56
CA HIS A 79 8.33 8.68 9.41
C HIS A 79 9.84 8.54 9.65
N ASN A 80 10.66 9.37 9.00
CA ASN A 80 12.10 9.44 9.25
C ASN A 80 12.42 10.29 10.50
N GLU A 81 13.71 10.48 10.79
CA GLU A 81 14.19 11.26 11.95
C GLU A 81 13.74 12.73 11.91
N ASP A 82 13.46 13.26 10.72
CA ASP A 82 12.97 14.63 10.49
C ASP A 82 11.43 14.72 10.47
N ASP A 83 10.73 13.66 10.91
CA ASP A 83 9.27 13.52 10.94
C ASP A 83 8.61 13.53 9.55
N GLU A 84 9.38 13.30 8.48
CA GLU A 84 8.85 13.21 7.13
C GLU A 84 8.29 11.81 6.85
N TYR A 85 7.15 11.77 6.19
CA TYR A 85 6.49 10.52 5.82
C TYR A 85 7.33 9.71 4.82
N VAL A 86 7.70 8.48 5.19
CA VAL A 86 8.49 7.57 4.34
C VAL A 86 7.71 6.40 3.79
N GLY A 87 6.58 6.03 4.39
CA GLY A 87 5.84 4.87 3.94
C GLY A 87 4.77 4.36 4.89
N TRP A 88 4.22 3.20 4.57
CA TRP A 88 3.20 2.56 5.39
C TRP A 88 3.31 1.04 5.38
N TYR A 89 2.87 0.45 6.49
CA TYR A 89 2.62 -0.99 6.64
C TYR A 89 1.13 -1.22 6.87
N LEU A 90 0.58 -2.28 6.29
CA LEU A 90 -0.76 -2.76 6.56
C LEU A 90 -0.69 -4.23 6.95
N ALA A 91 -1.38 -4.59 8.02
CA ALA A 91 -1.76 -5.96 8.32
C ALA A 91 -3.26 -6.03 8.59
N ARG A 92 -3.98 -6.83 7.81
CA ARG A 92 -5.41 -7.04 8.02
C ARG A 92 -5.80 -8.49 7.87
N LYS A 93 -6.91 -8.86 8.49
CA LYS A 93 -7.51 -10.18 8.26
C LYS A 93 -8.17 -10.23 6.88
N SER A 94 -8.01 -11.35 6.17
CA SER A 94 -8.88 -11.62 5.02
C SER A 94 -10.27 -12.02 5.53
N ASN A 95 -11.31 -11.48 4.90
CA ASN A 95 -12.71 -11.82 5.23
C ASN A 95 -13.19 -13.09 4.53
N THR A 96 -12.46 -13.59 3.53
CA THR A 96 -12.92 -14.68 2.65
C THR A 96 -12.01 -15.91 2.66
N GLU A 97 -10.77 -15.78 3.13
CA GLU A 97 -9.76 -16.84 3.11
C GLU A 97 -9.02 -16.90 4.45
N PRO A 98 -8.55 -18.05 4.94
CA PRO A 98 -7.80 -18.19 6.20
C PRO A 98 -6.37 -17.65 6.10
N VAL A 99 -6.24 -16.35 5.82
CA VAL A 99 -4.98 -15.62 5.68
C VAL A 99 -5.07 -14.24 6.34
N LEU A 100 -3.92 -13.71 6.73
CA LEU A 100 -3.70 -12.28 6.88
C LEU A 100 -3.15 -11.73 5.58
N VAL A 101 -3.59 -10.54 5.23
CA VAL A 101 -3.08 -9.77 4.09
C VAL A 101 -2.17 -8.69 4.64
N MET A 102 -0.92 -8.71 4.21
CA MET A 102 0.10 -7.75 4.61
C MET A 102 0.67 -7.04 3.38
N ARG A 103 0.99 -5.76 3.53
CA ARG A 103 1.65 -4.96 2.48
C ARG A 103 2.46 -3.84 3.09
N MET A 104 3.63 -3.58 2.52
CA MET A 104 4.44 -2.39 2.79
C MET A 104 4.69 -1.65 1.48
N GLU A 105 4.76 -0.32 1.58
CA GLU A 105 5.16 0.57 0.50
C GLU A 105 5.91 1.75 1.09
N ALA A 106 7.01 2.14 0.44
CA ALA A 106 7.89 3.20 0.90
C ALA A 106 8.28 4.14 -0.24
N THR A 107 8.82 5.31 0.10
CA THR A 107 9.30 6.31 -0.85
C THR A 107 10.53 5.86 -1.64
N ASP A 108 11.35 5.00 -1.04
CA ASP A 108 12.51 4.39 -1.70
C ASP A 108 12.84 3.00 -1.11
N GLU A 109 13.79 2.31 -1.74
CA GLU A 109 14.16 0.93 -1.38
C GLU A 109 14.85 0.86 -0.01
N LYS A 110 15.62 1.88 0.38
CA LYS A 110 16.31 1.90 1.67
C LYS A 110 15.28 2.01 2.80
N GLU A 111 14.30 2.89 2.65
CA GLU A 111 13.20 3.03 3.60
C GLU A 111 12.34 1.77 3.65
N LEU A 112 12.08 1.11 2.50
CA LEU A 112 11.37 -0.17 2.48
C LEU A 112 12.09 -1.24 3.31
N GLN A 113 13.41 -1.36 3.17
CA GLN A 113 14.21 -2.34 3.95
C GLN A 113 14.28 -1.98 5.44
N ALA A 114 14.37 -0.69 5.79
CA ALA A 114 14.33 -0.23 7.17
C ALA A 114 12.98 -0.54 7.82
N MET A 115 11.87 -0.19 7.16
CA MET A 115 10.52 -0.52 7.60
C MET A 115 10.32 -2.03 7.76
N ARG A 116 10.80 -2.82 6.80
CA ARG A 116 10.73 -4.28 6.85
C ARG A 116 11.43 -4.84 8.09
N THR A 117 12.62 -4.33 8.40
CA THR A 117 13.37 -4.73 9.60
C THR A 117 12.60 -4.39 10.88
N VAL A 118 11.94 -3.22 10.94
CA VAL A 118 11.10 -2.86 12.10
C VAL A 118 9.91 -3.81 12.24
N VAL A 119 9.23 -4.12 11.13
CA VAL A 119 8.08 -5.04 11.13
C VAL A 119 8.49 -6.45 11.52
N GLU A 120 9.57 -7.00 10.95
CA GLU A 120 10.08 -8.34 11.27
C GLU A 120 10.52 -8.50 12.75
N ASN A 121 10.89 -7.39 13.42
CA ASN A 121 11.24 -7.42 14.83
C ASN A 121 10.01 -7.31 15.77
N ARG A 122 8.89 -6.79 15.27
CA ARG A 122 7.67 -6.52 16.06
C ARG A 122 6.57 -7.58 15.86
N VAL A 123 6.58 -8.31 14.74
CA VAL A 123 5.55 -9.27 14.31
C VAL A 123 6.13 -10.66 14.14
#